data_AF-A0A1H8EJC9-F1
#
_entry.id   AF-A0A1H8EJC9-F1
#
_cell.length_a   1.000
_cell.length_b   1.000
_cell.length_c   1.000
_cell.angle_alpha   90.00
_cell.angle_beta   90.00
_cell.angle_gamma   90.00
#
_symmetry.space_group_name_H-M   'P 1'
#
loop_
_entity.id
_entity.type
_entity.pdbx_description
1 polymer ?
#
loop_
_entity_poly.entity_id
_entity_poly.type
_entity_poly.pdbx_seq_one_letter_code
_entity_poly.pdbx_strand_id
1 'polypeptide(L)'
;MFRHVLVATDLEGAAPGRFARVMELARAERARMTMLLTIVTSPQSHPRSSLTTLGRAERLRAALCEEASGIDFHVRYGFARDGAGLAFAVARNLGCDLVVMGLSHGSIAVPDRQTLYVPATQDTGA
;
A
#
# COMPACT_ATOMS: atom_id res chain seq x y z
N MET A 1 -16.85 9.83 5.67
CA MET A 1 -16.57 9.79 4.23
C MET A 1 -15.08 9.93 4.04
N PHE A 2 -14.44 9.01 3.32
CA PHE A 2 -13.02 9.10 2.98
C PHE A 2 -12.87 9.70 1.59
N ARG A 3 -11.97 10.67 1.42
CA ARG A 3 -11.73 11.36 0.14
C ARG A 3 -10.45 10.86 -0.53
N HIS A 4 -9.47 10.44 0.26
CA HIS A 4 -8.19 9.98 -0.27
C HIS A 4 -7.57 8.90 0.60
N VAL A 5 -7.58 7.67 0.08
CA VAL A 5 -7.02 6.49 0.72
C VAL A 5 -5.60 6.23 0.22
N LEU A 6 -4.65 6.11 1.13
CA LEU A 6 -3.33 5.52 0.85
C LEU A 6 -3.36 4.04 1.22
N VAL A 7 -2.88 3.19 0.32
CA VAL A 7 -2.53 1.81 0.64
C VAL A 7 -1.03 1.65 0.51
N ALA A 8 -0.35 1.17 1.54
CA ALA A 8 1.09 0.96 1.54
C ALA A 8 1.45 -0.50 1.77
N THR A 9 2.31 -1.05 0.93
CA THR A 9 2.75 -2.44 1.01
C THR A 9 4.12 -2.60 0.39
N ASP A 10 4.85 -3.63 0.79
CA ASP A 10 6.00 -4.12 0.03
C ASP A 10 5.55 -4.95 -1.19
N LEU A 11 6.50 -5.26 -2.08
CA LEU A 11 6.22 -6.02 -3.31
C LEU A 11 5.73 -7.44 -3.05
N GLU A 12 6.15 -8.06 -1.95
CA GLU A 12 5.75 -9.41 -1.54
C GLU A 12 4.33 -9.41 -0.91
N GLY A 13 3.97 -8.31 -0.27
CA GLY A 13 2.68 -8.05 0.34
C GLY A 13 1.58 -7.73 -0.67
N ALA A 14 1.95 -7.29 -1.86
CA ALA A 14 1.05 -6.68 -2.84
C ALA A 14 0.28 -7.66 -3.75
N ALA A 15 0.04 -8.90 -3.32
CA ALA A 15 -0.67 -9.86 -4.15
C ALA A 15 -2.07 -9.31 -4.58
N PRO A 16 -2.46 -9.48 -5.86
CA PRO A 16 -3.79 -9.12 -6.35
C PRO A 16 -4.89 -9.71 -5.45
N GLY A 17 -5.98 -8.98 -5.24
CA GLY A 17 -7.08 -9.38 -4.35
C GLY A 17 -6.88 -9.10 -2.85
N ARG A 18 -5.65 -8.94 -2.33
CA ARG A 18 -5.44 -8.60 -0.90
C ARG A 18 -6.00 -7.24 -0.50
N PHE A 19 -6.20 -6.36 -1.46
CA PHE A 19 -6.77 -5.02 -1.24
C PHE A 19 -8.19 -4.87 -1.79
N ALA A 20 -8.85 -5.96 -2.18
CA ALA A 20 -10.20 -5.93 -2.75
C ALA A 20 -11.18 -5.14 -1.88
N ARG A 21 -11.14 -5.34 -0.56
CA ARG A 21 -12.02 -4.63 0.37
C ARG A 21 -11.78 -3.13 0.43
N VAL A 22 -10.52 -2.69 0.31
CA VAL A 22 -10.17 -1.27 0.26
C VAL A 22 -10.58 -0.66 -1.07
N MET A 23 -10.43 -1.40 -2.17
CA MET A 23 -10.89 -0.97 -3.49
C MET A 23 -12.42 -0.85 -3.53
N GLU A 24 -13.16 -1.78 -2.93
CA GLU A 24 -14.62 -1.67 -2.75
C GLU A 24 -15.01 -0.42 -1.96
N LEU A 25 -14.31 -0.14 -0.85
CA LEU A 25 -14.52 1.06 -0.07
C LEU A 25 -14.26 2.33 -0.90
N ALA A 26 -13.13 2.38 -1.62
CA ALA A 26 -12.80 3.53 -2.45
C ALA A 26 -13.83 3.77 -3.55
N ARG A 27 -14.37 2.70 -4.17
CA ARG A 27 -15.49 2.82 -5.14
C ARG A 27 -16.75 3.36 -4.49
N ALA A 28 -17.17 2.78 -3.37
CA ALA A 28 -18.38 3.17 -2.67
C ALA A 28 -18.35 4.65 -2.24
N GLU A 29 -17.18 5.10 -1.76
CA GLU A 29 -16.97 6.47 -1.29
C GLU A 29 -16.59 7.45 -2.41
N ARG A 30 -16.39 6.97 -3.65
CA ARG A 30 -15.75 7.73 -4.75
C ARG A 30 -14.43 8.37 -4.33
N ALA A 31 -13.68 7.68 -3.47
CA ALA A 31 -12.42 8.16 -2.94
C ALA A 31 -11.30 7.97 -3.98
N ARG A 32 -10.36 8.92 -4.00
CA ARG A 32 -9.08 8.71 -4.66
C ARG A 32 -8.29 7.63 -3.90
N MET A 33 -7.57 6.79 -4.63
CA MET A 33 -6.73 5.75 -4.03
C MET A 33 -5.29 5.86 -4.56
N THR A 34 -4.34 5.94 -3.65
CA THR A 34 -2.91 5.87 -3.97
C THR A 34 -2.34 4.58 -3.39
N MET A 35 -1.75 3.73 -4.22
CA MET A 35 -0.93 2.60 -3.80
C MET A 35 0.53 3.02 -3.70
N LEU A 36 1.13 2.86 -2.54
CA LEU A 36 2.56 3.02 -2.29
C LEU A 36 3.22 1.64 -2.23
N LEU A 37 3.96 1.29 -3.27
CA LEU A 37 4.82 0.12 -3.32
C LEU A 37 6.17 0.47 -2.69
N THR A 38 6.41 -0.06 -1.50
CA THR A 38 7.63 0.15 -0.74
C THR A 38 8.68 -0.87 -1.16
N ILE A 39 9.84 -0.37 -1.59
CA ILE A 39 11.01 -1.17 -1.93
C ILE A 39 11.99 -1.02 -0.76
N VAL A 40 12.06 -2.05 0.08
CA VAL A 40 12.93 -2.05 1.26
C VAL A 40 14.38 -2.16 0.80
N THR A 41 15.19 -1.15 1.07
CA THR A 41 16.60 -1.12 0.70
C THR A 41 17.47 -1.65 1.84
N SER A 42 18.03 -2.84 1.66
CA SER A 42 19.11 -3.35 2.50
C SER A 42 20.44 -2.71 2.07
N PRO A 43 21.39 -2.44 2.98
CA PRO A 43 22.76 -2.04 2.63
C PRO A 43 23.46 -3.02 1.67
N GLN A 44 23.00 -4.28 1.59
CA GLN A 44 23.56 -5.34 0.76
C GLN A 44 22.84 -5.52 -0.59
N SER A 45 21.90 -4.64 -0.95
CA SER A 45 21.13 -4.76 -2.19
C SER A 45 22.02 -4.51 -3.41
N HIS A 46 22.34 -5.56 -4.18
CA HIS A 46 23.14 -5.44 -5.41
C HIS A 46 22.40 -4.68 -6.53
N PRO A 47 23.09 -3.93 -7.41
CA PRO A 47 22.47 -3.18 -8.52
C PRO A 47 21.64 -4.04 -9.49
N ARG A 48 22.04 -5.30 -9.70
CA ARG A 48 21.27 -6.27 -10.51
C ARG A 48 19.94 -6.69 -9.85
N SER A 49 19.86 -6.61 -8.52
CA SER A 49 18.59 -6.82 -7.78
C SER A 49 17.63 -5.65 -8.01
N SER A 50 18.11 -4.43 -8.22
CA SER A 50 17.27 -3.25 -8.40
C SER A 50 16.47 -3.27 -9.73
N LEU A 51 17.06 -3.72 -10.84
CA LEU A 51 16.35 -3.84 -12.12
C LEU A 51 15.27 -4.94 -12.10
N THR A 52 15.56 -6.06 -11.46
CA THR A 52 14.60 -7.16 -11.31
C THR A 52 13.45 -6.79 -10.37
N THR A 53 13.75 -6.04 -9.31
CA THR A 53 12.75 -5.46 -8.39
C THR A 53 11.85 -4.45 -9.10
N LEU A 54 12.40 -3.54 -9.91
CA LEU A 54 11.58 -2.61 -10.70
C LEU A 54 10.70 -3.33 -11.73
N GLY A 55 11.23 -4.34 -12.42
CA GLY A 55 10.43 -5.14 -13.36
C GLY A 55 9.29 -5.91 -12.67
N ARG A 56 9.50 -6.40 -11.43
CA ARG A 56 8.42 -6.96 -10.61
C ARG A 56 7.39 -5.90 -10.23
N ALA A 57 7.85 -4.73 -9.82
CA ALA A 57 7.00 -3.61 -9.42
C ALA A 57 6.09 -3.13 -10.57
N GLU A 58 6.61 -3.06 -11.80
CA GLU A 58 5.81 -2.68 -12.98
C GLU A 58 4.76 -3.72 -13.37
N ARG A 59 5.10 -5.03 -13.31
CA ARG A 59 4.10 -6.08 -13.58
C ARG A 59 2.97 -6.05 -12.55
N LEU A 60 3.34 -5.85 -11.30
CA LEU A 60 2.38 -5.69 -10.22
C LEU A 60 1.53 -4.42 -10.41
N ARG A 61 2.13 -3.30 -10.83
CA ARG A 61 1.40 -2.07 -11.14
C ARG A 61 0.33 -2.33 -12.19
N ALA A 62 0.65 -3.04 -13.27
CA ALA A 62 -0.31 -3.38 -14.32
C ALA A 62 -1.50 -4.17 -13.76
N ALA A 63 -1.24 -5.24 -12.98
CA ALA A 63 -2.29 -6.06 -12.36
C ALA A 63 -3.18 -5.24 -11.41
N LEU A 64 -2.58 -4.38 -10.58
CA LEU A 64 -3.32 -3.52 -9.66
C LEU A 64 -4.17 -2.47 -10.40
N CYS A 65 -3.68 -1.91 -11.50
CA CYS A 65 -4.44 -0.98 -12.33
C CYS A 65 -5.66 -1.64 -12.97
N GLU A 66 -5.54 -2.91 -13.41
CA GLU A 66 -6.68 -3.68 -13.93
C GLU A 66 -7.73 -3.91 -12.83
N GLU A 67 -7.31 -4.33 -11.64
CA GLU A 67 -8.22 -4.53 -10.49
C GLU A 67 -8.86 -3.23 -10.01
N ALA A 68 -8.17 -2.09 -10.11
CA ALA A 68 -8.63 -0.79 -9.65
C ALA A 68 -9.56 -0.08 -10.64
N SER A 69 -10.05 -0.77 -11.68
CA SER A 69 -10.99 -0.20 -12.64
C SER A 69 -12.18 0.49 -11.95
N GLY A 70 -12.49 1.70 -12.41
CA GLY A 70 -13.53 2.57 -11.84
C GLY A 70 -13.12 3.39 -10.61
N ILE A 71 -11.84 3.37 -10.22
CA ILE A 71 -11.27 4.19 -9.13
C ILE A 71 -10.30 5.22 -9.72
N ASP A 72 -10.25 6.44 -9.16
CA ASP A 72 -9.13 7.36 -9.39
C ASP A 72 -7.88 6.80 -8.68
N PHE A 73 -7.14 5.95 -9.40
CA PHE A 73 -6.10 5.09 -8.85
C PHE A 73 -4.70 5.50 -9.34
N HIS A 74 -3.80 5.70 -8.39
CA HIS A 74 -2.39 5.98 -8.67
C HIS A 74 -1.48 4.98 -7.99
N VAL A 75 -0.35 4.67 -8.64
CA VAL A 75 0.72 3.88 -8.04
C VAL A 75 1.95 4.76 -7.88
N ARG A 76 2.58 4.68 -6.70
CA ARG A 76 3.83 5.33 -6.36
C ARG A 76 4.81 4.29 -5.85
N TYR A 77 6.09 4.54 -6.09
CA TYR A 77 7.19 3.75 -5.55
C TYR A 77 7.92 4.57 -4.50
N GLY A 78 8.37 3.91 -3.45
CA GLY A 78 9.22 4.55 -2.46
C GLY A 78 10.27 3.59 -1.92
N PHE A 79 11.47 4.12 -1.68
CA PHE A 79 12.60 3.38 -1.16
C PHE A 79 12.83 3.79 0.28
N ALA A 80 12.73 2.85 1.22
CA ALA A 80 12.92 3.15 2.63
C ALA A 80 13.42 1.94 3.41
N ARG A 81 14.15 2.20 4.48
CA ARG A 81 14.42 1.20 5.53
C ARG A 81 13.22 1.04 6.48
N ASP A 82 12.50 2.13 6.70
CA ASP A 82 11.26 2.19 7.48
C ASP A 82 10.08 2.44 6.54
N GLY A 83 9.38 1.37 6.17
CA GLY A 83 8.22 1.43 5.27
C GLY A 83 7.01 2.13 5.90
N ALA A 84 6.80 1.96 7.20
CA ALA A 84 5.69 2.59 7.92
C ALA A 84 5.90 4.11 8.00
N GLY A 85 7.11 4.55 8.40
CA GLY A 85 7.47 5.97 8.42
C GLY A 85 7.32 6.64 7.06
N LEU A 86 7.75 5.95 5.99
CA LEU A 86 7.53 6.42 4.62
C LEU A 86 6.03 6.53 4.28
N ALA A 87 5.22 5.53 4.62
CA ALA A 87 3.78 5.55 4.35
C ALA A 87 3.09 6.75 5.03
N PHE A 88 3.41 7.02 6.29
CA PHE A 88 2.86 8.18 7.00
C PHE A 88 3.34 9.52 6.41
N ALA A 89 4.60 9.62 6.01
CA ALA A 89 5.12 10.82 5.36
C ALA A 89 4.40 11.09 4.03
N VAL A 90 4.19 10.03 3.22
CA VAL A 90 3.46 10.13 1.95
C VAL A 90 1.99 10.48 2.19
N ALA A 91 1.33 9.84 3.15
CA ALA A 91 -0.06 10.12 3.50
C ALA A 91 -0.28 11.59 3.86
N ARG A 92 0.60 12.14 4.71
CA ARG A 92 0.56 13.55 5.11
C ARG A 92 0.78 14.48 3.92
N ASN A 93 1.77 14.20 3.08
CA ASN A 93 2.09 15.03 1.91
C ASN A 93 0.96 15.03 0.87
N LEU A 94 0.22 13.93 0.77
CA LEU A 94 -0.89 13.77 -0.16
C LEU A 94 -2.26 14.17 0.41
N GLY A 95 -2.33 14.54 1.70
CA GLY A 95 -3.57 14.83 2.39
C GLY A 95 -4.52 13.63 2.45
N CYS A 96 -3.98 12.42 2.63
CA CYS A 96 -4.79 11.21 2.77
C CYS A 96 -5.53 11.21 4.11
N ASP A 97 -6.79 10.76 4.11
CA ASP A 97 -7.64 10.65 5.31
C ASP A 97 -7.82 9.20 5.78
N LEU A 98 -7.25 8.24 5.06
CA LEU A 98 -7.10 6.85 5.46
C LEU A 98 -5.77 6.28 4.96
N VAL A 99 -5.06 5.53 5.81
CA VAL A 99 -3.87 4.76 5.46
C VAL A 99 -4.13 3.29 5.80
N VAL A 100 -3.98 2.42 4.82
CA VAL A 100 -4.06 0.96 5.00
C VAL A 100 -2.70 0.37 4.71
N MET A 101 -2.10 -0.34 5.67
CA MET A 101 -0.83 -1.02 5.45
C MET A 101 -1.04 -2.53 5.35
N GLY A 102 -0.37 -3.16 4.38
CA GLY A 102 -0.38 -4.62 4.22
C GLY A 102 0.15 -5.36 5.45
N LEU A 103 -0.21 -6.65 5.61
CA LEU A 103 0.08 -7.45 6.80
C LEU A 103 1.59 -7.62 7.11
N SER A 104 2.47 -7.43 6.13
CA SER A 104 3.92 -7.32 6.34
C SER A 104 4.30 -6.14 7.27
N HIS A 105 3.40 -5.16 7.41
CA HIS A 105 3.54 -3.92 8.19
C HIS A 105 2.37 -3.71 9.20
N GLY A 106 1.36 -4.58 9.18
CA GLY A 106 0.41 -4.84 10.27
C GLY A 106 -0.34 -3.64 10.87
N SER A 107 -0.82 -2.67 10.10
CA SER A 107 -1.57 -1.55 10.69
C SER A 107 -2.52 -0.81 9.75
N ILE A 108 -3.68 -0.39 10.27
CA ILE A 108 -4.58 0.59 9.65
C ILE A 108 -4.42 1.90 10.43
N ALA A 109 -4.34 3.04 9.75
CA ALA A 109 -4.21 4.32 10.43
C ALA A 109 -5.14 5.35 9.80
N VAL A 110 -5.87 6.09 10.63
CA VAL A 110 -6.63 7.27 10.22
C VAL A 110 -5.81 8.49 10.65
N PRO A 111 -5.23 9.28 9.72
CA PRO A 111 -4.25 10.31 10.05
C PRO A 111 -4.75 11.39 11.03
N ASP A 112 -6.07 11.64 11.08
CA ASP A 112 -6.70 12.65 11.95
C ASP A 112 -7.45 12.05 13.17
N ARG A 113 -7.46 10.72 13.32
CA ARG A 113 -8.10 10.01 14.44
C ARG A 113 -7.29 8.77 14.76
N GLN A 114 -6.57 8.73 15.88
CA GLN A 114 -5.87 7.56 16.48
C GLN A 114 -5.61 6.36 15.54
N THR A 115 -4.34 6.07 15.25
CA THR A 115 -3.90 4.85 14.56
C THR A 115 -4.58 3.60 15.13
N LEU A 116 -5.41 2.92 14.33
CA LEU A 116 -6.07 1.67 14.71
C LEU A 116 -5.18 0.50 14.30
N TYR A 117 -4.27 0.11 15.20
CA TYR A 117 -3.52 -1.13 15.03
C TYR A 117 -4.50 -2.31 15.01
N VAL A 118 -4.67 -2.91 13.82
CA VAL A 118 -5.34 -4.20 13.68
C VAL A 118 -4.22 -5.22 13.50
N PRO A 119 -3.88 -6.01 14.55
CA PRO A 119 -2.93 -7.09 14.38
C PRO A 119 -3.42 -8.00 13.27
N ALA A 120 -2.49 -8.50 12.46
CA ALA A 120 -2.77 -9.62 11.57
C ALA A 120 -3.39 -10.72 12.44
N THR A 121 -4.68 -11.01 12.25
CA THR A 121 -5.27 -12.21 12.81
C THR A 121 -4.43 -13.35 12.27
N GLN A 122 -3.66 -14.00 13.15
CA GLN A 122 -3.15 -15.32 12.83
C GLN A 122 -4.38 -16.15 12.49
N ASP A 123 -4.46 -16.63 11.25
CA ASP A 123 -5.31 -17.77 10.93
C ASP A 123 -4.83 -18.91 11.82
N THR A 124 -5.39 -19.01 13.02
CA THR A 124 -5.43 -20.27 13.75
C THR A 124 -6.38 -21.15 12.97
N GLY A 125 -5.79 -22.00 12.12
CA GLY A 125 -6.50 -23.04 11.41
C GLY A 125 -7.42 -23.82 12.35
N ALA A 126 -8.62 -24.08 11.86
CA ALA A 126 -9.53 -25.09 12.36
C ALA A 126 -9.87 -26.02 11.19
#